data_AF-A0A7L3A9P3-F1
#
_entry.id   AF-A0A7L3A9P3-F1
#
_cell.length_a   1.000
_cell.length_b   1.000
_cell.length_c   1.000
_cell.angle_alpha   90.00
_cell.angle_beta   90.00
_cell.angle_gamma   90.00
#
_symmetry.space_group_name_H-M   'P 1'
#
loop_
_entity.id
_entity.type
_entity.pdbx_description
1 polymer ?
#
loop_
_entity_poly.entity_id
_entity_poly.type
_entity_poly.pdbx_seq_one_letter_code
_entity_poly.pdbx_strand_id
1 'polypeptide(L)'
;GVVEACLLHMLKRRAAGFLRTDKVAALFTKVGKTCAIAGDVCKKVQELQQQVESRKNQPNGQEPLKRQGSTTSKTPVLTPQAIKHIWVRTALIEKVLDKIVQYIVDNCSKYYEKEALLADPVCGPILASLLVGPCALEYTKLKTADHYWTDPSADELVQRHRIHGAHGRQDSPCKRPALGV
;
A
#
# COMPACT_ATOMS: atom_id res chain seq x y z
N GLY A 1 -10.68 3.57 4.84
CA GLY A 1 -11.84 3.28 5.71
C GLY A 1 -11.52 3.53 7.16
N VAL A 2 -11.04 2.53 7.89
CA VAL A 2 -10.85 2.61 9.36
C VAL A 2 -9.87 3.71 9.79
N VAL A 3 -8.67 3.76 9.21
CA VAL A 3 -7.67 4.79 9.54
C VAL A 3 -8.23 6.20 9.35
N GLU A 4 -8.98 6.43 8.28
CA GLU A 4 -9.63 7.71 8.01
C GLU A 4 -10.68 8.04 9.08
N ALA A 5 -11.50 7.07 9.49
CA ALA A 5 -12.45 7.28 10.59
C ALA A 5 -11.73 7.67 11.89
N CYS A 6 -10.61 7.03 12.21
CA CYS A 6 -9.78 7.38 13.36
C CYS A 6 -9.22 8.81 13.24
N LEU A 7 -8.72 9.21 12.07
CA LEU A 7 -8.22 10.55 11.80
C LEU A 7 -9.33 11.63 11.89
N LEU A 8 -10.59 11.27 11.62
CA LEU A 8 -11.70 12.23 11.61
C LEU A 8 -12.47 12.27 12.94
N HIS A 9 -12.22 11.32 13.83
CA HIS A 9 -12.92 11.21 15.11
C HIS A 9 -12.68 12.46 15.96
N MET A 10 -13.76 13.21 16.22
CA MET A 10 -13.75 14.47 16.99
C MET A 10 -12.69 15.48 16.51
N LEU A 11 -12.46 15.54 15.20
CA LEU A 11 -11.61 16.56 14.59
C LEU A 11 -12.26 17.95 14.74
N LYS A 12 -11.50 18.93 15.22
CA LYS A 12 -12.00 20.31 15.36
C LYS A 12 -12.42 20.86 14.01
N ARG A 13 -13.54 21.60 13.97
CA ARG A 13 -14.03 22.25 12.74
C ARG A 13 -12.96 23.09 12.03
N ARG A 14 -12.11 23.78 12.81
CA ARG A 14 -10.97 24.59 12.29
C ARG A 14 -9.86 23.78 11.62
N ALA A 15 -9.77 22.48 11.88
CA ALA A 15 -8.79 21.57 11.29
C ALA A 15 -9.38 20.81 10.09
N ALA A 16 -10.69 20.52 10.12
CA ALA A 16 -11.43 19.88 9.03
C ALA A 16 -11.62 20.77 7.78
N GLY A 17 -11.38 22.09 7.89
CA GLY A 17 -11.63 23.05 6.82
C GLY A 17 -13.13 23.36 6.68
N PHE A 18 -13.48 24.63 6.52
CA PHE A 18 -14.88 25.04 6.48
C PHE A 18 -15.58 24.71 5.14
N LEU A 19 -14.83 24.68 4.03
CA LEU A 19 -15.35 24.53 2.66
C LEU A 19 -14.87 23.26 1.95
N ARG A 20 -14.05 22.42 2.59
CA ARG A 20 -13.53 21.20 1.96
C ARG A 20 -14.48 20.04 2.20
N THR A 21 -14.87 19.37 1.13
CA THR A 21 -15.57 18.07 1.19
C THR A 21 -14.66 16.97 1.74
N ASP A 22 -13.35 17.08 1.47
CA ASP A 22 -12.32 16.18 1.98
C ASP A 22 -11.68 16.73 3.26
N LYS A 23 -12.16 16.23 4.40
CA LYS A 23 -11.65 16.60 5.73
C LYS A 23 -10.24 16.04 5.99
N VAL A 24 -9.87 14.92 5.36
CA VAL A 24 -8.53 14.34 5.48
C VAL A 24 -7.53 15.23 4.76
N ALA A 25 -7.86 15.70 3.55
CA ALA A 25 -7.06 16.69 2.83
C ALA A 25 -6.81 17.93 3.69
N ALA A 26 -7.85 18.42 4.36
CA ALA A 26 -7.74 19.59 5.22
C ALA A 26 -6.79 19.38 6.40
N LEU A 27 -6.91 18.24 7.08
CA LEU A 27 -6.02 17.85 8.15
C LEU A 27 -4.57 17.74 7.67
N PHE A 28 -4.30 16.97 6.61
CA PHE A 28 -2.96 16.77 6.05
C PHE A 28 -2.32 18.09 5.63
N THR A 29 -3.06 18.95 4.91
CA THR A 29 -2.58 20.27 4.51
C THR A 29 -2.22 21.13 5.73
N LYS A 30 -3.01 21.04 6.80
CA LYS A 30 -2.77 21.82 8.02
C LYS A 30 -1.56 21.32 8.79
N VAL A 31 -1.44 20.00 8.95
CA VAL A 31 -0.29 19.34 9.60
C VAL A 31 0.99 19.59 8.79
N GLY A 32 0.92 19.52 7.46
CA GLY A 32 2.04 19.74 6.54
C GLY A 32 2.69 21.12 6.60
N LYS A 33 2.03 22.12 7.23
CA LYS A 33 2.65 23.43 7.51
C LYS A 33 3.73 23.36 8.60
N THR A 34 3.69 22.33 9.44
CA THR A 34 4.55 22.19 10.62
C THR A 34 5.28 20.84 10.69
N CYS A 35 4.86 19.86 9.88
CA CYS A 35 5.49 18.56 9.73
C CYS A 35 5.94 18.39 8.29
N ALA A 36 7.26 18.40 8.05
CA ALA A 36 7.83 18.29 6.71
C ALA A 36 7.38 17.01 5.98
N ILE A 37 7.34 15.88 6.70
CA ILE A 37 6.91 14.58 6.18
C ILE A 37 5.47 14.65 5.62
N ALA A 38 4.55 15.26 6.35
CA ALA A 38 3.19 15.48 5.85
C ALA A 38 3.13 16.49 4.70
N GLY A 39 4.02 17.50 4.71
CA GLY A 39 4.16 18.47 3.63
C GLY A 39 4.57 17.83 2.30
N ASP A 40 5.47 16.84 2.33
CA ASP A 40 5.89 16.12 1.13
C ASP A 40 4.78 15.21 0.60
N VAL A 41 4.01 14.56 1.48
CA VAL A 41 2.78 13.86 1.07
C VAL A 41 1.79 14.83 0.40
N CYS A 42 1.65 16.06 0.89
CA CYS A 42 0.77 17.05 0.26
C CYS A 42 1.18 17.39 -1.17
N LYS A 43 2.48 17.60 -1.42
CA LYS A 43 3.00 17.85 -2.77
C LYS A 43 2.70 16.66 -3.69
N LYS A 44 2.98 15.45 -3.22
CA LYS A 44 2.77 14.22 -3.98
C LYS A 44 1.31 14.00 -4.35
N VAL A 45 0.39 14.22 -3.41
CA VAL A 45 -1.05 14.10 -3.68
C VAL A 45 -1.51 15.15 -4.69
N GLN A 46 -1.01 16.39 -4.62
CA GLN A 46 -1.33 17.44 -5.60
C GLN A 46 -0.89 17.04 -7.02
N GLU A 47 0.32 16.51 -7.18
CA GLU A 47 0.81 15.99 -8.46
C GLU A 47 -0.09 14.86 -9.00
N LEU A 48 -0.48 13.92 -8.14
CA LEU A 48 -1.37 12.82 -8.52
C LEU A 48 -2.77 13.31 -8.93
N GLN A 49 -3.33 14.28 -8.21
CA GLN A 49 -4.63 14.88 -8.54
C GLN A 49 -4.59 15.61 -9.88
N GLN A 50 -3.52 16.38 -10.14
CA GLN A 50 -3.34 17.08 -11.41
C GLN A 50 -3.24 16.12 -12.59
N GLN A 51 -2.57 14.97 -12.42
CA GLN A 51 -2.54 13.92 -13.44
C GLN A 51 -3.93 13.35 -13.75
N VAL A 52 -4.78 13.15 -12.72
CA VAL A 52 -6.16 12.66 -12.89
C VAL A 52 -7.02 13.69 -13.63
N GLU A 53 -6.93 14.98 -13.27
CA GLU A 53 -7.69 16.06 -13.91
C GLU A 53 -7.25 16.31 -15.36
N SER A 54 -5.93 16.30 -15.62
CA SER A 54 -5.37 16.53 -16.96
C SER A 54 -5.80 15.46 -17.97
N ARG A 55 -6.09 14.24 -17.50
CA ARG A 55 -6.65 13.15 -18.33
C ARG A 55 -8.14 13.30 -18.58
N LYS A 56 -8.90 13.91 -17.67
CA LYS A 56 -10.36 14.13 -17.82
C LYS A 56 -10.69 15.22 -18.85
N ASN A 57 -9.76 16.16 -19.07
CA ASN A 57 -9.88 17.25 -20.04
C ASN A 57 -9.30 16.93 -21.43
N GLN A 58 -8.82 15.71 -21.69
CA GLN A 58 -8.52 15.33 -23.08
C GLN A 58 -9.84 15.13 -23.84
N PRO A 59 -10.10 15.90 -24.91
CA PRO A 59 -11.25 15.64 -25.76
C PRO A 59 -11.06 14.25 -26.38
N ASN A 60 -12.16 13.50 -26.43
CA ASN A 60 -12.24 12.20 -27.08
C ASN A 60 -11.99 12.37 -28.59
N GLY A 61 -10.73 12.55 -28.99
CA GLY A 61 -10.30 12.87 -30.34
C GLY A 61 -9.62 11.67 -30.96
N GLN A 62 -10.42 10.88 -31.69
CA GLN A 62 -10.04 9.99 -32.79
C GLN A 62 -8.85 9.05 -32.56
N GLU A 63 -9.12 7.76 -32.38
CA GLU A 63 -8.14 6.70 -32.64
C GLU A 63 -7.80 6.68 -34.16
N PRO A 64 -6.53 6.87 -34.58
CA PRO A 64 -6.06 6.21 -35.77
C PRO A 64 -5.52 4.84 -35.35
N LEU A 65 -6.11 3.77 -35.90
CA LEU A 65 -5.56 2.42 -35.81
C LEU A 65 -4.06 2.45 -36.19
N LYS A 66 -3.15 2.33 -35.20
CA LYS A 66 -1.73 2.06 -35.46
C LYS A 66 -1.19 0.99 -34.51
N ARG A 67 -1.06 -0.19 -35.12
CA ARG A 67 -0.12 -1.32 -34.91
C ARG A 67 0.56 -1.44 -33.54
N GLN A 68 0.32 -2.62 -32.94
CA GLN A 68 1.14 -3.33 -31.97
C GLN A 68 2.64 -2.99 -32.07
N GLY A 69 3.23 -2.62 -30.92
CA GLY A 69 4.67 -2.50 -30.77
C GLY A 69 5.07 -1.28 -29.96
N SER A 70 4.78 -1.26 -28.66
CA SER A 70 5.54 -0.47 -27.69
C SER A 70 5.07 -0.79 -26.28
N THR A 71 6.04 -1.05 -25.41
CA THR A 71 5.92 -1.05 -23.95
C THR A 71 5.61 0.37 -23.45
N THR A 72 4.49 0.95 -23.88
CA THR A 72 3.99 2.18 -23.27
C THR A 72 3.48 1.79 -21.89
N SER A 73 4.26 2.12 -20.86
CA SER A 73 3.86 2.11 -19.47
C SER A 73 2.61 2.99 -19.31
N LYS A 74 1.43 2.40 -19.54
CA LYS A 74 0.15 3.04 -19.25
C LYS A 74 0.12 3.28 -17.75
N THR A 75 0.33 4.53 -17.35
CA THR A 75 0.23 4.93 -15.94
C THR A 75 -1.15 4.51 -15.43
N PRO A 76 -1.23 3.73 -14.33
CA PRO A 76 -2.49 3.13 -13.91
C PRO A 76 -3.53 4.21 -13.58
N VAL A 77 -4.74 4.05 -14.12
CA VAL A 77 -5.88 4.91 -13.82
C VAL A 77 -6.31 4.65 -12.36
N LEU A 78 -6.37 5.71 -11.55
CA LEU A 78 -6.82 5.60 -10.17
C LEU A 78 -8.34 5.36 -10.15
N THR A 79 -8.77 4.33 -9.41
CA THR A 79 -10.19 4.07 -9.19
C THR A 79 -10.81 5.18 -8.32
N PRO A 80 -12.14 5.42 -8.39
CA PRO A 80 -12.81 6.41 -7.53
C PRO A 80 -12.53 6.18 -6.04
N GLN A 81 -12.41 4.93 -5.62
CA GLN A 81 -12.06 4.55 -4.25
C GLN A 81 -10.61 4.90 -3.91
N ALA A 82 -9.67 4.76 -4.87
CA ALA A 82 -8.29 5.18 -4.69
C ALA A 82 -8.17 6.70 -4.58
N ILE A 83 -8.98 7.46 -5.33
CA ILE A 83 -9.06 8.92 -5.24
C ILE A 83 -9.64 9.34 -3.89
N LYS A 84 -10.73 8.71 -3.44
CA LYS A 84 -11.36 9.00 -2.14
C LYS A 84 -10.39 8.86 -0.97
N HIS A 85 -9.52 7.85 -1.02
CA HIS A 85 -8.56 7.56 0.04
C HIS A 85 -7.12 7.99 -0.31
N ILE A 86 -6.95 8.89 -1.28
CA ILE A 86 -5.63 9.20 -1.86
C ILE A 86 -4.62 9.64 -0.81
N TRP A 87 -5.02 10.47 0.16
CA TRP A 87 -4.15 10.96 1.23
C TRP A 87 -3.54 9.85 2.08
N VAL A 88 -4.39 8.95 2.59
CA VAL A 88 -3.94 7.82 3.42
C VAL A 88 -3.13 6.83 2.58
N ARG A 89 -3.56 6.58 1.34
CA ARG A 89 -2.86 5.66 0.43
C ARG A 89 -1.46 6.17 0.07
N THR A 90 -1.32 7.45 -0.27
CA THR A 90 -0.02 8.05 -0.57
C THR A 90 0.90 8.00 0.64
N ALA A 91 0.41 8.33 1.84
CA ALA A 91 1.22 8.24 3.06
C ALA A 91 1.67 6.80 3.38
N LEU A 92 0.85 5.79 3.05
CA LEU A 92 1.22 4.37 3.18
C LEU A 92 2.28 3.96 2.15
N ILE A 93 2.12 4.38 0.88
CA ILE A 93 3.10 4.10 -0.19
C ILE A 93 4.46 4.72 0.15
N GLU A 94 4.46 5.94 0.68
CA GLU A 94 5.67 6.64 1.11
C GLU A 94 6.20 6.13 2.47
N LYS A 95 5.53 5.16 3.11
CA LYS A 95 5.94 4.54 4.39
C LYS A 95 6.13 5.54 5.54
N VAL A 96 5.22 6.51 5.63
CA VAL A 96 5.31 7.63 6.59
C VAL A 96 4.03 7.89 7.36
N LEU A 97 2.96 7.14 7.11
CA LEU A 97 1.68 7.39 7.76
C LEU A 97 1.76 7.25 9.30
N ASP A 98 2.49 6.26 9.80
CA ASP A 98 2.80 6.06 11.22
C ASP A 98 3.44 7.31 11.84
N LYS A 99 4.45 7.89 11.18
CA LYS A 99 5.16 9.10 11.63
C LYS A 99 4.25 10.32 11.64
N ILE A 100 3.39 10.46 10.62
CA ILE A 100 2.41 11.55 10.55
C ILE A 100 1.39 11.42 11.68
N VAL A 101 0.88 10.21 11.94
CA VAL A 101 -0.07 9.97 13.03
C VAL A 101 0.59 10.22 14.39
N GLN A 102 1.82 9.76 14.60
CA GLN A 102 2.57 10.06 15.82
C GLN A 102 2.72 11.57 16.04
N TYR A 103 3.12 12.33 15.01
CA TYR A 103 3.22 13.79 15.11
C TYR A 103 1.87 14.44 15.48
N ILE A 104 0.77 13.92 14.93
CA ILE A 104 -0.57 14.39 15.24
C ILE A 104 -0.92 14.11 16.71
N VAL A 105 -0.62 12.93 17.23
CA VAL A 105 -0.84 12.55 18.64
C VAL A 105 -0.06 13.49 19.56
N ASP A 106 1.23 13.73 19.27
CA ASP A 106 2.09 14.64 20.05
C ASP A 106 1.59 16.09 20.03
N ASN A 107 0.79 16.46 19.03
CA ASN A 107 0.25 17.80 18.81
C ASN A 107 -1.28 17.85 18.84
N CYS A 108 -1.93 16.85 19.45
CA CYS A 108 -3.37 16.57 19.28
C CYS A 108 -4.25 17.76 19.65
N SER A 109 -3.90 18.52 20.71
CA SER A 109 -4.65 19.68 21.21
C SER A 109 -4.86 20.78 20.16
N LYS A 110 -3.98 20.88 19.16
CA LYS A 110 -4.11 21.82 18.04
C LYS A 110 -5.26 21.43 17.10
N TYR A 111 -5.48 20.14 16.89
CA TYR A 111 -6.33 19.59 15.83
C TYR A 111 -7.62 18.93 16.32
N TYR A 112 -7.63 18.34 17.52
CA TYR A 112 -8.71 17.50 18.03
C TYR A 112 -9.36 18.05 19.31
N GLU A 113 -10.60 17.63 19.57
CA GLU A 113 -11.25 17.80 20.88
C GLU A 113 -10.60 16.90 21.94
N LYS A 114 -10.82 17.19 23.22
CA LYS A 114 -10.22 16.43 24.34
C LYS A 114 -10.63 14.96 24.36
N GLU A 115 -11.88 14.68 23.99
CA GLU A 115 -12.46 13.33 23.95
C GLU A 115 -12.13 12.57 22.64
N ALA A 116 -11.22 13.10 21.82
CA ALA A 116 -10.84 12.42 20.59
C ALA A 116 -9.92 11.22 20.85
N LEU A 117 -10.11 10.14 20.11
CA LEU A 117 -9.21 8.98 20.06
C LEU A 117 -7.73 9.37 19.96
N LEU A 118 -7.39 10.36 19.12
CA LEU A 118 -6.00 10.82 18.92
C LEU A 118 -5.49 11.76 20.01
N ALA A 119 -6.38 12.28 20.86
CA ALA A 119 -6.04 13.05 22.06
C ALA A 119 -5.93 12.17 23.31
N ASP A 120 -6.43 10.93 23.27
CA ASP A 120 -6.30 9.96 24.34
C ASP A 120 -4.82 9.56 24.54
N PRO A 121 -4.30 9.61 25.78
CA PRO A 121 -2.88 9.39 26.07
C PRO A 121 -2.42 7.94 25.84
N VAL A 122 -3.35 7.00 25.65
CA VAL A 122 -3.06 5.57 25.43
C VAL A 122 -3.45 5.16 24.02
N CYS A 123 -4.69 5.45 23.61
CA CYS A 123 -5.23 5.01 22.33
C CYS A 123 -4.55 5.69 21.14
N GLY A 124 -4.20 6.98 21.25
CA GLY A 124 -3.48 7.71 20.21
C GLY A 124 -2.14 7.07 19.88
N PRO A 125 -1.23 6.92 20.87
CA PRO A 125 0.05 6.24 20.68
C PRO A 125 -0.08 4.78 20.22
N ILE A 126 -1.09 4.04 20.70
CA ILE A 126 -1.37 2.66 20.23
C ILE A 126 -1.70 2.67 18.74
N LEU A 127 -2.57 3.58 18.28
CA LEU A 127 -2.91 3.68 16.86
C LEU A 127 -1.68 3.99 16.00
N ALA A 128 -0.82 4.91 16.42
CA ALA A 128 0.43 5.22 15.71
C ALA A 128 1.35 3.99 15.62
N SER A 129 1.51 3.27 16.74
CA SER A 129 2.34 2.07 16.82
C SER A 129 1.81 0.93 15.94
N LEU A 130 0.48 0.73 15.90
CA LEU A 130 -0.15 -0.27 15.05
C LEU A 130 0.04 0.02 13.55
N LEU A 131 0.18 1.29 13.16
CA LEU A 131 0.40 1.68 11.77
C LEU A 131 1.81 1.39 11.26
N VAL A 132 2.78 1.13 12.14
CA VAL A 132 4.16 0.77 11.76
C VAL A 132 4.16 -0.49 10.88
N GLY A 133 3.36 -1.50 11.23
CA GLY A 133 3.24 -2.74 10.46
C GLY A 133 2.78 -2.51 9.02
N PRO A 134 1.59 -1.89 8.81
CA PRO A 134 1.14 -1.48 7.48
C PRO A 134 2.15 -0.59 6.73
N CYS A 135 2.78 0.39 7.39
CA CYS A 135 3.75 1.28 6.74
C CYS A 135 5.03 0.57 6.29
N ALA A 136 5.38 -0.58 6.87
CA ALA A 136 6.55 -1.35 6.45
C ALA A 136 6.36 -2.02 5.06
N LEU A 137 5.12 -2.15 4.59
CA LEU A 137 4.80 -2.84 3.35
C LEU A 137 5.11 -2.01 2.10
N GLU A 138 5.49 -2.70 1.02
CA GLU A 138 5.65 -2.10 -0.31
C GLU A 138 4.32 -2.21 -1.06
N TYR A 139 3.56 -1.11 -1.15
CA TYR A 139 2.24 -1.11 -1.78
C TYR A 139 2.31 -0.93 -3.31
N THR A 140 3.41 -0.41 -3.81
CA THR A 140 3.68 -0.25 -5.24
C THR A 140 4.72 -1.27 -5.68
N LYS A 141 4.28 -2.47 -6.06
CA LYS A 141 4.64 -3.17 -7.32
C LYS A 141 3.75 -4.40 -7.47
N LEU A 142 3.21 -4.53 -8.69
CA LEU A 142 2.73 -5.78 -9.25
C LEU A 142 3.76 -6.88 -8.95
N LYS A 143 3.28 -8.07 -8.54
CA LYS A 143 4.02 -9.34 -8.43
C LYS A 143 5.49 -9.22 -8.84
N THR A 144 6.40 -9.24 -7.87
CA THR A 144 7.80 -9.53 -8.17
C THR A 144 7.84 -10.85 -8.95
N ALA A 145 8.68 -10.92 -9.98
CA ALA A 145 8.94 -12.10 -10.79
C ALA A 145 9.67 -13.22 -10.00
N ASP A 146 9.48 -13.27 -8.68
CA ASP A 146 10.30 -14.07 -7.78
C ASP A 146 9.57 -15.29 -7.23
N HIS A 147 8.41 -15.66 -7.82
CA HIS A 147 7.79 -16.98 -7.65
C HIS A 147 6.72 -17.17 -8.74
N TYR A 148 7.13 -17.22 -10.01
CA TYR A 148 6.52 -18.25 -10.84
C TYR A 148 7.07 -19.53 -10.22
N TRP A 149 6.28 -20.24 -9.41
CA TRP A 149 6.36 -21.68 -9.50
C TRP A 149 6.07 -21.94 -10.98
N THR A 150 7.14 -22.02 -11.79
CA THR A 150 7.06 -22.65 -13.08
C THR A 150 6.73 -24.07 -12.69
N ASP A 151 5.44 -24.40 -12.70
CA ASP A 151 5.06 -25.80 -12.75
C ASP A 151 5.88 -26.34 -13.93
N PRO A 152 6.81 -27.29 -13.68
CA PRO A 152 7.53 -27.90 -14.78
C PRO A 152 6.48 -28.41 -15.76
N SER A 153 6.70 -28.17 -17.05
CA SER A 153 5.72 -28.60 -18.04
C SER A 153 5.52 -30.11 -17.94
N ALA A 154 4.37 -30.61 -18.40
CA ALA A 154 4.11 -32.04 -18.42
C ALA A 154 5.24 -32.81 -19.13
N ASP A 155 5.85 -32.22 -20.16
CA ASP A 155 7.01 -32.79 -20.86
C ASP A 155 8.26 -32.88 -19.98
N GLU A 156 8.55 -31.84 -19.18
CA GLU A 156 9.66 -31.87 -18.22
C GLU A 156 9.46 -32.92 -17.12
N LEU A 157 8.22 -33.09 -16.65
CA LEU A 157 7.85 -34.11 -15.67
C LEU A 157 8.00 -35.52 -16.25
N VAL A 158 7.53 -35.75 -17.48
CA VAL A 158 7.66 -37.02 -18.20
C VAL A 158 9.14 -37.34 -18.47
N GLN A 159 9.93 -36.34 -18.86
CA GLN A 159 11.36 -36.52 -19.12
C GLN A 159 12.11 -36.93 -17.85
N ARG A 160 11.84 -36.28 -16.70
CA ARG A 160 12.41 -36.69 -15.41
C ARG A 160 12.04 -38.13 -15.04
N HIS A 161 10.79 -38.53 -15.24
CA HIS A 161 10.35 -39.91 -14.97
C HIS A 161 11.08 -40.91 -15.88
N ARG A 162 11.34 -40.56 -17.14
CA ARG A 162 12.06 -41.40 -18.10
C ARG A 162 13.56 -41.54 -17.77
N ILE A 163 14.19 -40.49 -17.24
CA ILE A 163 15.61 -40.51 -16.83
C ILE A 163 15.82 -41.38 -15.57
N HIS A 164 14.89 -41.31 -14.62
CA HIS A 164 14.96 -42.10 -13.38
C HIS A 164 14.34 -43.51 -13.48
N GLY A 165 13.46 -43.76 -14.45
CA GLY A 165 12.83 -45.07 -14.64
C GLY A 165 13.69 -46.11 -15.38
N ALA A 166 14.81 -45.70 -15.99
CA ALA A 166 15.64 -46.57 -16.83
C ALA A 166 16.88 -47.15 -16.12
N HIS A 167 17.21 -46.72 -14.90
CA HIS A 167 18.32 -47.29 -14.13
C HIS A 167 17.78 -48.29 -13.12
N GLY A 168 17.74 -49.55 -13.57
CA GLY A 168 17.37 -50.69 -12.76
C GLY A 168 18.20 -50.84 -11.48
N ARG A 169 17.50 -51.24 -10.42
CA ARG A 169 17.89 -52.25 -9.43
C ARG A 169 19.40 -52.34 -9.11
N GLN A 170 19.80 -51.82 -7.95
CA GLN A 170 20.84 -52.46 -7.11
C GLN A 170 20.57 -52.25 -5.62
N ASP A 171 20.40 -53.37 -4.92
CA ASP A 171 20.63 -53.55 -3.48
C ASP A 171 22.01 -53.06 -3.05
N SER A 172 22.15 -52.60 -1.79
CA SER A 172 23.22 -52.94 -0.80
C SER A 172 23.19 -51.97 0.42
N PRO A 173 23.84 -52.26 1.57
CA PRO A 173 23.36 -53.17 2.62
C PRO A 173 23.50 -52.56 4.04
N CYS A 174 22.44 -52.47 4.84
CA CYS A 174 22.63 -52.31 6.29
C CYS A 174 21.45 -52.87 7.10
N LYS A 175 21.47 -54.18 7.31
CA LYS A 175 21.00 -54.84 8.55
C LYS A 175 22.01 -54.50 9.66
N ARG A 176 21.76 -54.40 10.97
CA ARG A 176 20.64 -54.34 11.95
C ARG A 176 21.35 -54.22 13.34
N PRO A 177 20.73 -53.86 14.49
CA PRO A 177 19.92 -54.84 15.23
C PRO A 177 18.70 -54.26 15.97
N ALA A 178 17.82 -55.18 16.36
CA ALA A 178 16.67 -54.94 17.21
C ALA A 178 17.09 -54.82 18.69
N LEU A 179 16.42 -53.92 19.43
CA LEU A 179 16.38 -53.94 20.89
C LEU A 179 14.97 -54.36 21.30
N GLY A 180 14.88 -55.45 22.04
CA GLY A 180 13.62 -55.96 22.59
C GLY A 180 13.18 -55.15 23.81
N VAL A 181 11.87 -55.09 24.00
CA VAL A 181 11.15 -55.80 25.07
C VAL A 181 9.84 -56.33 24.50
#